data_AF-A0A809SDV7-F1
#
_entry.id   AF-A0A809SDV7-F1
#
_cell.length_a   1.000
_cell.length_b   1.000
_cell.length_c   1.000
_cell.angle_alpha   90.00
_cell.angle_beta   90.00
_cell.angle_gamma   90.00
#
_symmetry.space_group_name_H-M   'P 1'
#
loop_
_entity.id
_entity.type
_entity.pdbx_description
1 polymer ?
#
loop_
_entity_poly.entity_id
_entity_poly.type
_entity_poly.pdbx_seq_one_letter_code
_entity_poly.pdbx_strand_id
1 'polypeptide(L)'
;MIQGEWQGGLPLPDARDCSIRLESGGRLRFACEGDPRWSGFGRFRWEGDRLELQVETLLRGPARSDEVAPSWSGTVTGPGNQITWRLESGERYVWVRKPR
;
A
#
# COMPACT_ATOMS: atom_id res chain seq x y z
N MET A 1 -0.04 10.78 -12.12
CA MET A 1 0.34 9.34 -12.23
C MET A 1 0.66 8.81 -10.84
N ILE A 2 0.11 7.67 -10.42
CA ILE A 2 0.27 7.13 -9.05
C ILE A 2 1.56 6.32 -8.85
N GLN A 3 2.21 5.89 -9.94
CA GLN A 3 3.46 5.14 -9.88
C GLN A 3 4.58 5.90 -9.14
N GLY A 4 5.45 5.16 -8.46
CA GLY A 4 6.56 5.67 -7.67
C GLY A 4 6.61 5.06 -6.27
N GLU A 5 7.46 5.65 -5.44
CA GLU A 5 7.60 5.27 -4.04
C GLU A 5 6.89 6.27 -3.13
N TRP A 6 6.17 5.72 -2.17
CA TRP A 6 5.30 6.43 -1.24
C TRP A 6 5.63 5.99 0.18
N GLN A 7 5.41 6.89 1.14
CA GLN A 7 5.46 6.63 2.57
C GLN A 7 4.05 6.84 3.14
N GLY A 8 3.54 5.87 3.90
CA GLY A 8 2.25 6.00 4.59
C GLY A 8 1.77 4.68 5.17
N GLY A 9 0.55 4.66 5.71
CA GLY A 9 0.00 3.45 6.31
C GLY A 9 -0.62 2.46 5.31
N LEU A 10 -0.69 1.20 5.71
CA LEU A 10 -1.47 0.15 5.06
C LEU A 10 -2.50 -0.46 6.02
N PRO A 11 -3.54 -1.14 5.51
CA PRO A 11 -4.61 -1.74 6.31
C PRO A 11 -4.16 -3.08 6.91
N LEU A 12 -3.09 -3.01 7.70
CA LEU A 12 -2.47 -4.10 8.43
C LEU A 12 -2.23 -3.66 9.89
N PRO A 13 -2.21 -4.59 10.86
CA PRO A 13 -1.96 -4.26 12.26
C PRO A 13 -0.63 -3.51 12.44
N ASP A 14 -0.69 -2.33 13.08
CA ASP A 14 0.46 -1.45 13.36
C ASP A 14 1.29 -1.00 12.14
N ALA A 15 0.79 -1.18 10.92
CA ALA A 15 1.46 -0.82 9.67
C ALA A 15 1.24 0.66 9.31
N ARG A 16 1.60 1.58 10.22
CA ARG A 16 1.39 3.02 10.03
C ARG A 16 2.45 3.70 9.16
N ASP A 17 3.64 3.11 9.10
CA ASP A 17 4.80 3.68 8.43
C ASP A 17 5.39 2.68 7.43
N CYS A 18 4.82 2.65 6.23
CA CYS A 18 5.21 1.74 5.15
C CYS A 18 5.84 2.49 3.96
N SER A 19 6.97 1.97 3.49
CA SER A 19 7.47 2.26 2.15
C SER A 19 6.70 1.43 1.13
N ILE A 20 5.96 2.09 0.24
CA ILE A 20 5.04 1.47 -0.72
C ILE A 20 5.50 1.84 -2.13
N ARG A 21 5.89 0.85 -2.92
CA ARG A 21 6.37 1.02 -4.29
C ARG A 21 5.34 0.50 -5.29
N LEU A 22 4.85 1.40 -6.13
CA LEU A 22 3.96 1.14 -7.25
C LEU A 22 4.74 1.26 -8.55
N GLU A 23 5.04 0.14 -9.19
CA GLU A 23 5.91 0.09 -10.37
C GLU A 23 5.12 0.13 -11.69
N SER A 24 5.82 0.43 -12.78
CA SER A 24 5.29 0.20 -14.13
C SER A 24 4.88 -1.27 -14.30
N GLY A 25 3.77 -1.52 -15.01
CA GLY A 25 3.24 -2.87 -15.21
C GLY A 25 2.35 -3.38 -14.08
N GLY A 26 1.94 -2.52 -13.13
CA GLY A 26 0.94 -2.87 -12.11
C GLY A 26 1.49 -3.71 -10.96
N ARG A 27 2.79 -3.64 -10.66
CA ARG A 27 3.41 -4.36 -9.54
C ARG A 27 3.44 -3.52 -8.27
N LEU A 28 3.14 -4.16 -7.15
CA LEU A 28 3.15 -3.58 -5.79
C LEU A 28 4.25 -4.26 -4.97
N ARG A 29 5.01 -3.46 -4.22
CA ARG A 29 5.88 -3.93 -3.13
C ARG A 29 5.72 -3.01 -1.93
N PHE A 30 5.77 -3.54 -0.73
CA PHE A 30 5.80 -2.71 0.47
C PHE A 30 6.63 -3.32 1.59
N ALA A 31 7.12 -2.45 2.47
CA ALA A 31 7.75 -2.81 3.73
C ALA A 31 7.38 -1.76 4.77
N CYS A 32 6.97 -2.21 5.95
CA CYS A 32 6.51 -1.37 7.04
C CYS A 32 7.47 -1.47 8.22
N GLU A 33 7.74 -0.31 8.83
CA GLU A 33 8.36 -0.22 10.15
C GLU A 33 7.31 -0.54 11.22
N GLY A 34 7.77 -1.05 12.36
CA GLY A 34 6.91 -1.45 13.49
C GLY A 34 7.26 -2.84 14.05
N ASP A 35 6.47 -3.27 15.04
CA ASP A 35 6.49 -4.62 15.58
C ASP A 35 5.04 -5.16 15.66
N PRO A 36 4.65 -6.11 14.79
CA PRO A 36 5.49 -6.84 13.84
C PRO A 36 5.86 -6.03 12.59
N ARG A 37 7.02 -6.34 12.00
CA ARG A 37 7.42 -5.79 10.69
C ARG A 37 6.64 -6.47 9.58
N TRP A 38 5.86 -5.72 8.83
CA TRP A 38 5.16 -6.24 7.65
C TRP A 38 5.95 -5.99 6.38
N SER A 39 5.91 -6.94 5.45
CA SER A 39 6.35 -6.69 4.07
C SER A 39 5.59 -7.57 3.10
N GLY A 40 5.58 -7.20 1.83
CA GLY A 40 4.85 -7.98 0.84
C GLY A 40 5.03 -7.50 -0.59
N PHE A 41 4.49 -8.29 -1.50
CA PHE A 41 4.43 -7.98 -2.91
C PHE A 41 3.14 -8.50 -3.54
N GLY A 42 2.78 -7.91 -4.66
CA GLY A 42 1.60 -8.30 -5.43
C GLY A 42 1.37 -7.34 -6.59
N ARG A 43 0.10 -6.98 -6.80
CA ARG A 43 -0.34 -6.15 -7.92
C ARG A 43 -1.12 -4.93 -7.45
N PHE A 44 -1.17 -3.92 -8.31
CA PHE A 44 -2.12 -2.82 -8.16
C PHE A 44 -2.78 -2.51 -9.50
N ARG A 45 -3.99 -1.97 -9.41
CA ARG A 45 -4.75 -1.41 -10.53
C ARG A 45 -5.18 0.00 -10.18
N TRP A 46 -5.04 0.91 -11.14
CA TRP A 46 -5.42 2.31 -10.97
C TRP A 46 -6.21 2.77 -12.19
N GLU A 47 -7.49 3.06 -11.96
CA GLU A 47 -8.46 3.43 -13.00
C GLU A 47 -9.24 4.66 -12.52
N GLY A 48 -9.06 5.79 -13.21
CA GLY A 48 -9.61 7.07 -12.76
C GLY A 48 -9.04 7.46 -11.39
N ASP A 49 -9.91 7.52 -10.37
CA ASP A 49 -9.54 7.76 -8.96
C ASP A 49 -9.54 6.47 -8.12
N ARG A 50 -9.93 5.33 -8.67
CA ARG A 50 -9.98 4.06 -7.95
C ARG A 50 -8.61 3.39 -7.92
N LEU A 51 -8.11 3.08 -6.72
CA LEU A 51 -6.91 2.30 -6.48
C LEU A 51 -7.30 0.96 -5.83
N GLU A 52 -6.81 -0.11 -6.43
CA GLU A 52 -6.93 -1.48 -5.93
C GLU A 52 -5.53 -2.06 -5.72
N LEU A 53 -5.29 -2.63 -4.55
CA LEU A 53 -4.06 -3.32 -4.17
C LEU A 53 -4.39 -4.78 -3.89
N GLN A 54 -3.76 -5.70 -4.62
CA GLN A 54 -3.91 -7.13 -4.43
C GLN A 54 -2.58 -7.69 -3.94
N VAL A 55 -2.52 -8.12 -2.67
CA VAL A 55 -1.32 -8.76 -2.13
C VAL A 55 -1.28 -10.22 -2.58
N GLU A 56 -0.14 -10.66 -3.10
CA GLU A 56 0.09 -12.06 -3.50
C GLU A 56 0.92 -12.80 -2.44
N THR A 57 1.83 -12.09 -1.76
CA THR A 57 2.62 -12.62 -0.65
C THR A 57 2.74 -11.56 0.45
N LEU A 58 2.40 -11.97 1.67
CA LEU A 58 2.49 -11.18 2.90
C LEU A 58 3.45 -11.86 3.86
N LEU A 59 4.38 -11.09 4.42
CA LEU A 59 5.38 -11.53 5.39
C LEU A 59 5.20 -10.76 6.70
N ARG A 60 5.33 -11.47 7.82
CA ARG A 60 5.33 -10.93 9.19
C ARG A 60 6.70 -11.25 9.81
N GLY A 61 7.58 -10.27 9.86
CA GLY A 61 9.00 -10.47 10.18
C GLY A 61 9.70 -11.28 9.07
N PRO A 62 10.57 -12.24 9.42
CA PRO A 62 11.26 -13.07 8.42
C PRO A 62 10.37 -14.18 7.83
N ALA A 63 9.18 -14.41 8.39
CA ALA A 63 8.30 -15.52 8.02
C ALA A 63 7.16 -15.06 7.11
N ARG A 64 6.68 -15.99 6.28
CA ARG A 64 5.40 -15.82 5.58
C ARG A 64 4.28 -15.72 6.62
N SER A 65 3.37 -14.79 6.43
CA SER A 65 2.19 -14.69 7.29
C SER A 65 1.23 -15.83 6.97
N ASP A 66 0.61 -16.41 7.99
CA ASP A 66 -0.52 -17.33 7.83
C ASP A 66 -1.83 -16.57 7.50
N GLU A 67 -1.80 -15.24 7.54
CA GLU A 67 -2.93 -14.42 7.15
C GLU A 67 -3.21 -14.56 5.65
N VAL A 68 -4.51 -14.59 5.33
CA VAL A 68 -4.98 -14.57 3.95
C VAL A 68 -4.47 -13.30 3.28
N ALA A 69 -3.84 -13.46 2.11
CA ALA A 69 -3.29 -12.34 1.35
C ALA A 69 -4.42 -11.33 1.04
N PRO A 70 -4.33 -10.09 1.55
CA PRO A 70 -5.44 -9.17 1.49
C PRO A 70 -5.59 -8.52 0.10
N SER A 71 -6.81 -8.10 -0.19
CA SER A 71 -7.12 -7.19 -1.29
C SER A 71 -7.81 -5.95 -0.72
N TRP A 72 -7.36 -4.78 -1.15
CA TRP A 72 -7.86 -3.51 -0.66
C TRP A 72 -8.22 -2.59 -1.82
N SER A 73 -9.39 -1.98 -1.76
CA SER A 73 -9.94 -1.08 -2.77
C SER A 73 -10.38 0.22 -2.14
N GLY A 74 -10.19 1.33 -2.87
CA GLY A 74 -10.58 2.64 -2.40
C GLY A 74 -10.41 3.74 -3.44
N THR A 75 -10.80 4.96 -3.07
CA THR A 75 -10.65 6.16 -3.91
C THR A 75 -9.46 7.00 -3.47
N VAL A 76 -8.75 7.56 -4.44
CA VAL A 76 -7.54 8.36 -4.25
C VAL A 76 -7.83 9.81 -4.62
N THR A 77 -7.51 10.71 -3.70
CA THR A 77 -7.64 12.16 -3.89
C THR A 77 -6.37 12.87 -3.47
N GLY A 78 -6.12 14.07 -3.98
CA GLY A 78 -5.00 14.92 -3.56
C GLY A 78 -3.95 15.19 -4.66
N PRO A 79 -2.96 16.04 -4.34
CA PRO A 79 -1.89 16.43 -5.28
C PRO A 79 -0.91 15.27 -5.58
N GLY A 80 -0.13 15.40 -6.66
CA GLY A 80 0.76 14.32 -7.11
C GLY A 80 1.88 13.90 -6.13
N ASN A 81 2.17 14.70 -5.10
CA ASN A 81 3.16 14.44 -4.05
C ASN A 81 2.54 13.96 -2.73
N GLN A 82 1.22 14.06 -2.55
CA GLN A 82 0.52 13.58 -1.37
C GLN A 82 -0.88 13.14 -1.76
N ILE A 83 -1.21 11.89 -1.50
CA ILE A 83 -2.53 11.36 -1.76
C ILE A 83 -3.22 10.94 -0.45
N THR A 84 -4.53 11.10 -0.42
CA THR A 84 -5.41 10.44 0.53
C THR A 84 -6.08 9.29 -0.17
N TRP A 85 -5.84 8.07 0.31
CA TRP A 85 -6.54 6.86 -0.12
C TRP A 85 -7.61 6.51 0.92
N ARG A 86 -8.87 6.53 0.50
CA ARG A 86 -10.02 6.17 1.32
C ARG A 86 -10.53 4.81 0.88
N LEU A 87 -10.44 3.83 1.77
CA LEU A 87 -10.93 2.48 1.51
C LEU A 87 -12.45 2.45 1.40
N GLU A 88 -12.96 1.41 0.74
CA GLU A 88 -14.39 1.09 0.73
C GLU A 88 -14.93 0.80 2.15
N SER A 89 -14.09 0.35 3.08
CA SER A 89 -14.41 0.21 4.52
C SER A 89 -14.61 1.57 5.23
N GLY A 90 -14.24 2.68 4.60
CA GLY A 90 -14.30 4.03 5.16
C GLY A 90 -12.99 4.50 5.82
N GLU A 91 -12.05 3.60 6.06
CA GLU A 91 -10.74 3.95 6.61
C GLU A 91 -9.94 4.86 5.68
N ARG A 92 -9.06 5.68 6.26
CA ARG A 92 -8.31 6.71 5.54
C ARG A 92 -6.81 6.56 5.76
N TYR A 93 -6.07 6.54 4.67
CA TYR A 93 -4.62 6.47 4.64
C TYR A 93 -4.07 7.67 3.87
N VAL A 94 -3.06 8.34 4.43
CA VAL A 94 -2.36 9.45 3.77
C VAL A 94 -0.99 8.95 3.35
N TRP A 95 -0.70 9.06 2.05
CA TRP A 95 0.59 8.68 1.49
C TRP A 95 1.31 9.90 0.95
N VAL A 96 2.58 10.02 1.28
CA VAL A 96 3.46 11.09 0.82
C VAL A 96 4.49 10.48 -0.11
N ARG A 97 4.69 11.09 -1.28
CA ARG A 97 5.67 10.60 -2.27
C ARG A 97 7.07 10.78 -1.70
N LYS A 98 7.90 9.73 -1.74
CA LYS A 98 9.31 9.85 -1.38
C LYS A 98 10.07 10.62 -2.47
N PRO A 99 10.96 11.54 -2.09
CA PRO A 99 11.91 12.11 -3.04
C PRO A 99 12.77 11.00 -3.65
N ARG A 100 13.10 11.15 -4.93
CA ARG A 100 14.03 10.25 -5.62
C ARG A 100 15.44 10.40 -5.08
#